data_AF-A0AAU2FT36-F1
#
_entry.id   AF-A0AAU2FT36-F1
#
_cell.length_a   1.000
_cell.length_b   1.000
_cell.length_c   1.000
_cell.angle_alpha   90.00
_cell.angle_beta   90.00
_cell.angle_gamma   90.00
#
_symmetry.space_group_name_H-M   'P 1'
#
loop_
_entity.id
_entity.type
_entity.pdbx_description
1 polymer ?
#
loop_
_entity_poly.entity_id
_entity_poly.type
_entity_poly.pdbx_seq_one_letter_code
_entity_poly.pdbx_strand_id
1 'polypeptide(L)'
;MARTRRTLVLLAVAGLVSGCGIRATTVPVDVGAAPSRVSCDTPVPQTGVQGFRATVELVCGSQLVGVERVVPVPEKKPVRDPVVLVAEALLEALERDPSAEERDAGFTTGVPEGLTVAPARTGDPAGTIRISRKPEDLPPVALSQVVCTLAGSEAVSAGPGPVVLGGPDADPPRAWECTETVRSRPESVPTLGELVRPSASPSPS
;
A
#
# COMPACT_ATOMS: atom_id res chain seq x y z
N MET A 1 -98.05 5.16 28.24
CA MET A 1 -97.13 4.08 27.80
C MET A 1 -95.83 4.21 28.57
N ALA A 2 -95.61 3.29 29.51
CA ALA A 2 -94.39 3.18 30.28
C ALA A 2 -93.36 2.32 29.53
N ARG A 3 -92.09 2.70 29.57
CA ARG A 3 -90.98 1.73 29.47
C ARG A 3 -89.75 2.25 30.23
N THR A 4 -89.74 1.88 31.49
CA THR A 4 -88.64 1.97 32.43
C THR A 4 -87.63 0.85 32.19
N ARG A 5 -86.33 1.17 32.33
CA ARG A 5 -85.21 0.31 32.80
C ARG A 5 -84.75 -0.90 31.95
N ARG A 6 -83.54 -0.79 31.41
CA ARG A 6 -82.48 -1.81 31.53
C ARG A 6 -81.16 -1.10 31.86
N THR A 7 -80.72 -1.12 33.14
CA THR A 7 -79.57 -1.90 33.64
C THR A 7 -78.27 -1.51 32.92
N LEU A 8 -77.41 -0.61 33.43
CA LEU A 8 -76.43 -0.78 34.52
C LEU A 8 -75.51 -2.00 34.29
N VAL A 9 -74.20 -1.73 34.37
CA VAL A 9 -73.02 -2.62 34.29
C VAL A 9 -72.35 -2.73 32.91
N LEU A 10 -71.42 -1.81 32.66
CA LEU A 10 -70.10 -2.10 32.07
C LEU A 10 -69.19 -0.90 32.33
N LEU A 11 -69.10 -0.56 33.61
CA LEU A 11 -67.90 0.05 34.18
C LEU A 11 -66.88 -1.08 34.30
N ALA A 12 -65.64 -0.79 33.91
CA ALA A 12 -64.47 -1.67 33.94
C ALA A 12 -64.33 -2.60 32.73
N VAL A 13 -63.46 -2.21 31.78
CA VAL A 13 -62.24 -2.97 31.44
C VAL A 13 -61.40 -2.12 30.47
N ALA A 14 -60.13 -1.94 30.84
CA ALA A 14 -58.98 -1.61 29.98
C ALA A 14 -58.88 -0.20 29.36
N GLY A 15 -59.19 0.85 30.12
CA GLY A 15 -58.42 2.09 29.99
C GLY A 15 -57.12 1.92 30.78
N LEU A 16 -56.02 1.54 30.11
CA LEU A 16 -54.60 1.66 30.55
C LEU A 16 -53.70 0.81 29.61
N VAL A 17 -53.73 1.11 28.31
CA VAL A 17 -52.49 0.95 27.53
C VAL A 17 -51.69 2.22 27.77
N SER A 18 -51.14 2.36 28.98
CA SER A 18 -50.03 3.27 29.21
C SER A 18 -48.84 2.68 28.46
N GLY A 19 -48.83 2.87 27.14
CA GLY A 19 -47.58 2.82 26.41
C GLY A 19 -46.69 3.83 27.12
N CYS A 20 -45.65 3.33 27.80
CA CYS A 20 -44.54 4.16 28.23
C CYS A 20 -43.98 4.75 26.94
N GLY A 21 -44.49 5.93 26.57
CA GLY A 21 -44.08 6.64 25.38
C GLY A 21 -42.59 6.89 25.53
N ILE A 22 -41.80 6.13 24.78
CA ILE A 22 -40.39 6.45 24.57
C ILE A 22 -40.43 7.79 23.85
N ARG A 23 -40.34 8.89 24.61
CA ARG A 23 -39.96 10.16 24.03
C ARG A 23 -38.55 9.93 23.52
N ALA A 24 -38.40 9.84 22.20
CA ALA A 24 -37.09 9.92 21.57
C ALA A 24 -36.50 11.25 22.04
N THR A 25 -35.64 11.20 23.05
CA THR A 25 -34.78 12.31 23.38
C THR A 25 -33.80 12.38 22.24
N THR A 26 -34.10 13.22 21.25
CA THR A 26 -33.16 13.59 20.21
C THR A 26 -32.04 14.37 20.90
N VAL A 27 -31.04 13.65 21.40
CA VAL A 27 -29.77 14.24 21.74
C VAL A 27 -29.25 14.82 20.42
N PRO A 28 -28.94 16.13 20.33
CA PRO A 28 -28.18 16.66 19.21
C PRO A 28 -26.81 15.98 19.32
N VAL A 29 -26.67 14.83 18.66
CA VAL A 29 -25.36 14.26 18.44
C VAL A 29 -24.74 15.17 17.40
N ASP A 30 -23.81 16.00 17.86
CA ASP A 30 -22.84 16.65 16.99
C ASP A 30 -21.96 15.51 16.45
N VAL A 31 -22.52 14.74 15.51
CA VAL A 31 -21.76 13.81 14.70
C VAL A 31 -20.91 14.70 13.82
N GLY A 32 -19.74 15.08 14.35
CA GLY A 32 -18.66 15.66 13.56
C GLY A 32 -18.52 14.86 12.27
N ALA A 33 -18.07 15.53 11.21
CA ALA A 33 -18.05 15.01 9.84
C ALA A 33 -17.82 13.48 9.81
N ALA A 34 -18.76 12.74 9.20
CA ALA A 34 -18.66 11.29 9.10
C ALA A 34 -17.25 10.91 8.63
N PRO A 35 -16.59 9.90 9.23
CA PRO A 35 -15.25 9.53 8.85
C PRO A 35 -15.23 9.31 7.34
N SER A 36 -14.48 10.16 6.63
CA SER A 36 -14.34 10.06 5.18
C SER A 36 -13.74 8.69 4.89
N ARG A 37 -14.48 7.88 4.13
CA ARG A 37 -13.93 6.65 3.59
C ARG A 37 -12.77 7.04 2.70
N VAL A 38 -11.62 6.41 2.89
CA VAL A 38 -10.48 6.54 1.96
C VAL A 38 -11.00 6.19 0.56
N SER A 39 -10.82 7.10 -0.40
CA SER A 39 -11.29 6.87 -1.76
C SER A 39 -10.28 6.05 -2.57
N CYS A 40 -8.99 6.16 -2.22
CA CYS A 40 -7.89 5.57 -2.98
C CYS A 40 -7.89 5.99 -4.45
N ASP A 41 -8.45 7.17 -4.75
CA ASP A 41 -8.43 7.75 -6.09
C ASP A 41 -7.00 8.18 -6.41
N THR A 42 -6.41 7.63 -7.46
CA THR A 42 -5.03 7.91 -7.84
C THR A 42 -4.95 9.29 -8.54
N PRO A 43 -4.25 10.28 -7.97
CA PRO A 43 -4.14 11.58 -8.62
C PRO A 43 -3.36 11.48 -9.93
N VAL A 44 -3.75 12.29 -10.91
CA VAL A 44 -3.02 12.35 -12.19
C VAL A 44 -1.76 13.19 -11.98
N PRO A 45 -0.57 12.70 -12.39
CA PRO A 45 0.66 13.46 -12.22
C PRO A 45 0.60 14.82 -12.92
N GLN A 46 1.11 15.85 -12.25
CA GLN A 46 1.22 17.20 -12.77
C GLN A 46 1.95 17.23 -14.13
N THR A 47 1.44 18.02 -15.07
CA THR A 47 2.06 18.22 -16.38
C THR A 47 3.13 19.31 -16.31
N GLY A 48 4.18 19.19 -17.12
CA GLY A 48 5.25 20.20 -17.20
C GLY A 48 6.42 20.04 -16.23
N VAL A 49 6.38 19.04 -15.34
CA VAL A 49 7.54 18.63 -14.53
C VAL A 49 8.48 17.77 -15.39
N GLN A 50 9.79 18.06 -15.39
CA GLN A 50 10.77 17.23 -16.09
C GLN A 50 11.06 15.96 -15.30
N GLY A 51 11.04 14.81 -15.98
CA GLY A 51 11.22 13.50 -15.37
C GLY A 51 10.66 12.39 -16.25
N PHE A 52 10.72 11.15 -15.76
CA PHE A 52 9.99 10.02 -16.35
C PHE A 52 8.80 9.65 -15.47
N ARG A 53 7.76 9.09 -16.09
CA ARG A 53 6.58 8.58 -15.38
C ARG A 53 6.88 7.20 -14.84
N ALA A 54 6.57 6.98 -13.57
CA ALA A 54 6.71 5.69 -12.92
C ALA A 54 5.54 5.43 -11.98
N THR A 55 5.16 4.17 -11.85
CA THR A 55 4.17 3.73 -10.87
C THR A 55 4.89 3.31 -9.60
N VAL A 56 4.52 3.92 -8.46
CA VAL A 56 4.96 3.50 -7.12
C VAL A 56 3.79 2.90 -6.36
N GLU A 57 4.05 1.88 -5.56
CA GLU A 57 3.01 1.16 -4.83
C GLU A 57 2.85 1.78 -3.42
N LEU A 58 1.80 2.56 -3.23
CA LEU A 58 1.49 3.22 -1.95
C LEU A 58 0.44 2.45 -1.16
N VAL A 59 0.42 2.65 0.14
CA VAL A 59 -0.61 2.07 1.01
C VAL A 59 -1.86 2.92 0.94
N CYS A 60 -3.00 2.30 0.61
CA CYS A 60 -4.32 2.91 0.82
C CYS A 60 -5.24 1.93 1.54
N GLY A 61 -5.74 2.33 2.71
CA GLY A 61 -6.45 1.42 3.61
C GLY A 61 -5.55 0.27 4.07
N SER A 62 -5.83 -0.95 3.62
CA SER A 62 -5.05 -2.16 3.96
C SER A 62 -4.38 -2.81 2.75
N GLN A 63 -4.20 -2.07 1.66
CA GLN A 63 -3.77 -2.60 0.37
C GLN A 63 -2.69 -1.72 -0.25
N LEU A 64 -1.93 -2.27 -1.19
CA LEU A 64 -1.09 -1.51 -2.10
C LEU A 64 -1.88 -1.10 -3.33
N VAL A 65 -1.70 0.15 -3.75
CA VAL A 65 -2.29 0.72 -4.94
C VAL A 65 -1.19 1.47 -5.71
N GLY A 66 -1.11 1.20 -7.01
CA GLY A 66 -0.17 1.87 -7.90
C GLY A 66 -0.55 3.32 -8.12
N VAL A 67 0.32 4.23 -7.74
CA VAL A 67 0.19 5.67 -7.98
C VAL A 67 1.26 6.10 -8.96
N GLU A 68 0.84 6.71 -10.06
CA GLU A 68 1.77 7.26 -11.03
C GLU A 68 2.41 8.53 -10.45
N ARG A 69 3.72 8.67 -10.58
CA ARG A 69 4.49 9.85 -10.19
C ARG A 69 5.45 10.25 -11.31
N VAL A 70 5.74 11.53 -11.40
CA VAL A 70 6.91 12.00 -12.17
C VAL A 70 8.14 11.86 -11.28
N VAL A 71 9.11 11.10 -11.76
CA VAL A 71 10.39 10.86 -11.10
C VAL A 71 11.45 11.68 -11.81
N PRO A 72 12.16 12.57 -11.10
CA PRO A 72 13.26 13.32 -11.69
C PRO A 72 14.29 12.37 -12.30
N VAL A 73 14.80 12.71 -13.48
CA VAL A 73 15.93 11.95 -14.04
C VAL A 73 17.15 12.25 -13.18
N PRO A 74 17.82 11.23 -12.60
CA PRO A 74 19.02 11.48 -11.81
C PRO A 74 20.06 12.19 -12.67
N GLU A 75 20.56 13.35 -12.20
CA GLU A 75 21.64 14.06 -12.87
C GLU A 75 22.87 13.16 -13.02
N LYS A 76 23.72 13.48 -14.01
CA LYS A 76 24.87 12.70 -14.49
C LYS A 76 25.77 12.16 -13.36
N LYS A 77 25.35 11.08 -12.72
CA LYS A 77 26.20 10.20 -11.92
C LYS A 77 27.13 9.46 -12.91
N PRO A 78 28.37 9.10 -12.52
CA PRO A 78 29.25 8.30 -13.37
C PRO A 78 28.50 7.06 -13.87
N VAL A 79 28.85 6.56 -15.06
CA VAL A 79 28.14 5.47 -15.77
C VAL A 79 27.80 4.33 -14.80
N ARG A 80 26.58 4.37 -14.27
CA ARG A 80 25.97 3.32 -13.45
C ARG A 80 25.16 2.45 -14.40
N ASP A 81 24.99 1.19 -14.00
CA ASP A 81 24.04 0.30 -14.65
C ASP A 81 22.66 1.00 -14.74
N PRO A 82 22.04 1.09 -15.93
CA PRO A 82 20.71 1.69 -16.10
C PRO A 82 19.65 1.11 -15.16
N VAL A 83 19.71 -0.19 -14.87
CA VAL A 83 18.79 -0.87 -13.94
C VAL A 83 18.95 -0.29 -12.53
N VAL A 84 20.19 -0.09 -12.09
CA VAL A 84 20.52 0.50 -10.78
C VAL A 84 20.04 1.96 -10.70
N LEU A 85 20.16 2.72 -11.79
CA LEU A 85 19.67 4.10 -11.84
C LEU A 85 18.14 4.18 -11.72
N VAL A 86 17.42 3.30 -12.42
CA VAL A 86 15.95 3.26 -12.33
C VAL A 86 15.51 2.77 -10.96
N ALA A 87 16.14 1.72 -10.42
CA ALA A 87 15.85 1.22 -9.08
C ALA A 87 16.04 2.31 -8.01
N GLU A 88 17.16 3.04 -8.05
CA GLU A 88 17.41 4.17 -7.14
C GLU A 88 16.30 5.23 -7.26
N ALA A 89 15.96 5.63 -8.47
CA ALA A 89 14.96 6.67 -8.72
C ALA A 89 13.55 6.23 -8.26
N LEU A 90 13.22 4.94 -8.37
CA LEU A 90 11.97 4.37 -7.85
C LEU A 90 11.94 4.33 -6.33
N LEU A 91 13.04 4.00 -5.66
CA LEU A 91 13.12 4.03 -4.20
C LEU A 91 13.00 5.46 -3.68
N GLU A 92 13.70 6.42 -4.29
CA GLU A 92 13.56 7.85 -3.99
C GLU A 92 12.13 8.34 -4.24
N ALA A 93 11.48 7.85 -5.29
CA ALA A 93 10.08 8.16 -5.54
C ALA A 93 9.12 7.57 -4.51
N LEU A 94 9.45 6.40 -3.94
CA LEU A 94 8.60 5.68 -3.01
C LEU A 94 8.75 6.15 -1.55
N GLU A 95 9.95 6.60 -1.16
CA GLU A 95 10.19 7.19 0.17
C GLU A 95 9.63 8.61 0.31
N ARG A 96 9.42 9.34 -0.81
CA ARG A 96 8.81 10.67 -0.79
C ARG A 96 7.43 10.64 -0.15
N ASP A 97 7.26 11.50 0.87
CA ASP A 97 5.97 11.77 1.49
C ASP A 97 4.86 11.96 0.45
N PRO A 98 3.68 11.36 0.66
CA PRO A 98 2.57 11.59 -0.24
C PRO A 98 2.20 13.09 -0.30
N SER A 99 1.97 13.55 -1.51
CA SER A 99 1.50 14.91 -1.82
C SER A 99 0.17 15.22 -1.11
N ALA A 100 -0.24 16.48 -1.12
CA ALA A 100 -1.51 16.87 -0.51
C ALA A 100 -2.70 16.08 -1.08
N GLU A 101 -2.78 15.96 -2.41
CA GLU A 101 -3.84 15.22 -3.10
C GLU A 101 -3.81 13.73 -2.76
N GLU A 102 -2.62 13.11 -2.72
CA GLU A 102 -2.48 11.70 -2.33
C GLU A 102 -2.88 11.47 -0.86
N ARG A 103 -2.51 12.37 0.06
CA ARG A 103 -2.91 12.26 1.47
C ARG A 103 -4.41 12.45 1.65
N ASP A 104 -5.01 13.38 0.93
CA ASP A 104 -6.46 13.62 0.96
C ASP A 104 -7.24 12.39 0.43
N ALA A 105 -6.65 11.64 -0.52
CA ALA A 105 -7.18 10.36 -1.00
C ALA A 105 -6.93 9.17 -0.04
N GLY A 106 -6.08 9.33 0.96
CA GLY A 106 -5.77 8.33 1.99
C GLY A 106 -4.49 7.53 1.78
N PHE A 107 -3.60 7.97 0.87
CA PHE A 107 -2.34 7.28 0.62
C PHE A 107 -1.28 7.57 1.70
N THR A 108 -0.50 6.55 2.02
CA THR A 108 0.67 6.62 2.91
C THR A 108 1.84 5.81 2.33
N THR A 109 3.05 6.08 2.82
CA THR A 109 4.23 5.24 2.58
C THR A 109 4.82 4.79 3.91
N GLY A 110 5.18 3.52 4.01
CA GLY A 110 5.91 2.96 5.15
C GLY A 110 7.42 2.85 4.90
N VAL A 111 7.88 3.23 3.70
CA VAL A 111 9.29 3.12 3.32
C VAL A 111 10.11 4.19 4.06
N PRO A 112 11.16 3.78 4.81
CA PRO A 112 11.98 4.73 5.53
C PRO A 112 12.83 5.57 4.58
N GLU A 113 13.05 6.83 4.95
CA GLU A 113 13.96 7.72 4.22
C GLU A 113 15.40 7.17 4.17
N GLY A 114 16.10 7.51 3.08
CA GLY A 114 17.51 7.17 2.86
C GLY A 114 17.72 5.72 2.42
N LEU A 115 16.70 5.07 1.85
CA LEU A 115 16.84 3.72 1.31
C LEU A 115 17.48 3.79 -0.09
N THR A 116 18.80 3.74 -0.14
CA THR A 116 19.58 3.83 -1.39
C THR A 116 19.93 2.45 -1.96
N VAL A 117 20.25 2.42 -3.26
CA VAL A 117 20.77 1.27 -3.99
C VAL A 117 22.30 1.28 -4.01
N ALA A 118 22.88 0.11 -3.73
CA ALA A 118 24.30 -0.17 -3.85
C ALA A 118 24.59 -0.98 -5.13
N PRO A 119 25.83 -0.92 -5.65
CA PRO A 119 26.23 -1.80 -6.75
C PRO A 119 26.08 -3.28 -6.38
N ALA A 120 25.72 -4.10 -7.38
CA ALA A 120 25.78 -5.55 -7.24
C ALA A 120 27.22 -6.01 -6.92
N ARG A 121 27.32 -7.11 -6.19
CA ARG A 121 28.59 -7.73 -5.79
C ARG A 121 28.99 -8.83 -6.77
N THR A 122 30.28 -9.16 -6.78
CA THR A 122 30.78 -10.32 -7.50
C THR A 122 30.08 -11.59 -7.00
N GLY A 123 29.47 -12.33 -7.93
CA GLY A 123 28.72 -13.55 -7.62
C GLY A 123 27.22 -13.34 -7.44
N ASP A 124 26.75 -12.09 -7.41
CA ASP A 124 25.32 -11.83 -7.46
C ASP A 124 24.72 -12.28 -8.79
N PRO A 125 23.52 -12.89 -8.78
CA PRO A 125 22.74 -13.10 -10.00
C PRO A 125 22.55 -11.78 -10.76
N ALA A 126 22.52 -11.87 -12.09
CA ALA A 126 22.21 -10.71 -12.94
C ALA A 126 20.84 -10.11 -12.55
N GLY A 127 20.76 -8.78 -12.50
CA GLY A 127 19.55 -8.08 -12.08
C GLY A 127 19.35 -7.97 -10.56
N THR A 128 20.32 -8.40 -9.75
CA THR A 128 20.28 -8.18 -8.29
C THR A 128 20.32 -6.69 -7.97
N ILE A 129 19.35 -6.22 -7.20
CA ILE A 129 19.34 -4.87 -6.62
C ILE A 129 19.75 -4.98 -5.16
N ARG A 130 20.90 -4.39 -4.82
CA ARG A 130 21.31 -4.28 -3.42
C ARG A 130 20.82 -2.97 -2.82
N ILE A 131 20.22 -3.02 -1.65
CA ILE A 131 19.73 -1.84 -0.92
C ILE A 131 20.56 -1.59 0.34
N SER A 132 20.51 -0.37 0.87
CA SER A 132 21.32 0.08 2.01
C SER A 132 20.95 -0.58 3.35
N ARG A 133 19.87 -1.35 3.39
CA ARG A 133 19.41 -2.16 4.53
C ARG A 133 19.13 -3.58 4.07
N LYS A 134 19.15 -4.57 4.97
CA LYS A 134 18.72 -5.92 4.58
C LYS A 134 17.21 -5.88 4.28
N PRO A 135 16.74 -6.53 3.20
CA PRO A 135 15.31 -6.60 2.90
C PRO A 135 14.48 -7.08 4.08
N GLU A 136 14.95 -8.09 4.81
CA GLU A 136 14.31 -8.67 6.00
C GLU A 136 14.29 -7.75 7.23
N ASP A 137 15.10 -6.68 7.24
CA ASP A 137 15.09 -5.67 8.32
C ASP A 137 14.10 -4.53 8.04
N LEU A 138 13.52 -4.45 6.84
CA LEU A 138 12.47 -3.50 6.54
C LEU A 138 11.15 -3.90 7.21
N PRO A 139 10.33 -2.94 7.68
CA PRO A 139 8.96 -3.24 8.08
C PRO A 139 8.22 -4.00 6.96
N PRO A 140 7.39 -5.02 7.24
CA PRO A 140 6.76 -5.84 6.19
C PRO A 140 6.01 -5.03 5.13
N VAL A 141 5.27 -4.01 5.55
CA VAL A 141 4.56 -3.11 4.62
C VAL A 141 5.54 -2.36 3.71
N ALA A 142 6.65 -1.84 4.26
CA ALA A 142 7.68 -1.15 3.49
C ALA A 142 8.34 -2.09 2.47
N LEU A 143 8.63 -3.32 2.88
CA LEU A 143 9.19 -4.34 1.99
C LEU A 143 8.24 -4.66 0.84
N SER A 144 6.95 -4.80 1.11
CA SER A 144 5.93 -5.02 0.08
C SER A 144 5.87 -3.89 -0.93
N GLN A 145 5.90 -2.63 -0.47
CA GLN A 145 5.92 -1.47 -1.35
C GLN A 145 7.16 -1.47 -2.26
N VAL A 146 8.34 -1.75 -1.70
CA VAL A 146 9.60 -1.85 -2.47
C VAL A 146 9.52 -2.97 -3.51
N VAL A 147 9.14 -4.17 -3.09
CA VAL A 147 9.05 -5.35 -3.95
C VAL A 147 8.07 -5.12 -5.09
N CYS A 148 6.87 -4.62 -4.79
CA CYS A 148 5.83 -4.39 -5.80
C CYS A 148 6.16 -3.24 -6.76
N THR A 149 6.78 -2.17 -6.27
CA THR A 149 7.22 -1.06 -7.12
C THR A 149 8.30 -1.51 -8.10
N LEU A 150 9.32 -2.24 -7.62
CA LEU A 150 10.39 -2.73 -8.48
C LEU A 150 9.90 -3.80 -9.46
N ALA A 151 9.03 -4.71 -9.03
CA ALA A 151 8.46 -5.75 -9.89
C ALA A 151 7.55 -5.19 -10.99
N GLY A 152 6.92 -4.03 -10.75
CA GLY A 152 6.09 -3.33 -11.73
C GLY A 152 6.88 -2.51 -12.76
N SER A 153 8.19 -2.35 -12.60
CA SER A 153 9.03 -1.59 -13.53
C SER A 153 9.67 -2.51 -14.58
N GLU A 154 9.31 -2.31 -15.84
CA GLU A 154 9.89 -3.07 -16.98
C GLU A 154 11.41 -2.90 -17.12
N ALA A 155 11.96 -1.79 -16.63
CA ALA A 155 13.39 -1.52 -16.63
C ALA A 155 14.14 -2.32 -15.55
N VAL A 156 13.45 -2.74 -14.49
CA VAL A 156 14.02 -3.51 -13.38
C VAL A 156 13.75 -4.99 -13.53
N SER A 157 12.53 -5.35 -13.92
CA SER A 157 12.09 -6.72 -14.12
C SER A 157 11.50 -6.88 -15.51
N ALA A 158 11.79 -7.98 -16.21
CA ALA A 158 11.27 -8.27 -17.54
C ALA A 158 9.76 -8.64 -17.56
N GLY A 159 9.00 -8.28 -16.52
CA GLY A 159 7.59 -8.58 -16.34
C GLY A 159 7.23 -8.95 -14.88
N PRO A 160 5.99 -9.41 -14.65
CA PRO A 160 5.57 -9.89 -13.34
C PRO A 160 6.40 -11.13 -12.97
N GLY A 161 7.32 -10.95 -12.04
CA GLY A 161 8.26 -11.97 -11.61
C GLY A 161 8.98 -11.54 -10.33
N PRO A 162 9.77 -12.43 -9.73
CA PRO A 162 10.49 -12.11 -8.51
C PRO A 162 11.55 -11.03 -8.76
N VAL A 163 11.58 -10.02 -7.90
CA VAL A 163 12.74 -9.12 -7.81
C VAL A 163 13.79 -9.73 -6.91
N VAL A 164 15.05 -9.64 -7.32
CA VAL A 164 16.17 -10.18 -6.56
C VAL A 164 16.78 -9.06 -5.73
N LEU A 165 16.56 -9.10 -4.41
CA LEU A 165 17.03 -8.08 -3.47
C LEU A 165 18.15 -8.61 -2.58
N GLY A 166 19.18 -7.81 -2.36
CA GLY A 166 20.24 -8.07 -1.40
C GLY A 166 20.42 -6.91 -0.42
N GLY A 167 20.93 -7.21 0.78
CA GLY A 167 21.34 -6.18 1.74
C GLY A 167 22.71 -5.57 1.43
N PRO A 168 23.18 -4.66 2.30
CA PRO A 168 24.49 -4.03 2.16
C PRO A 168 25.64 -4.99 2.45
N ASP A 169 25.38 -6.10 3.13
CA ASP A 169 26.37 -7.09 3.58
C ASP A 169 26.65 -8.17 2.52
N ALA A 170 27.45 -9.19 2.88
CA ALA A 170 27.80 -10.31 2.00
C ALA A 170 26.73 -11.42 1.93
N ASP A 171 25.61 -11.25 2.63
CA ASP A 171 24.53 -12.25 2.61
C ASP A 171 24.00 -12.45 1.17
N PRO A 172 23.65 -13.70 0.80
CA PRO A 172 23.13 -13.99 -0.54
C PRO A 172 21.83 -13.22 -0.81
N PRO A 173 21.66 -12.68 -2.04
CA PRO A 173 20.40 -12.04 -2.39
C PRO A 173 19.25 -13.05 -2.50
N ARG A 174 18.03 -12.55 -2.33
CA ARG A 174 16.80 -13.32 -2.24
C ARG A 174 15.77 -12.85 -3.24
N ALA A 175 15.00 -13.77 -3.79
CA ALA A 175 13.88 -13.51 -4.66
C ALA A 175 12.63 -13.16 -3.85
N TRP A 176 11.94 -12.11 -4.27
CA TRP A 176 10.73 -11.58 -3.65
C TRP A 176 9.65 -11.39 -4.70
N GLU A 177 8.49 -11.98 -4.49
CA GLU A 177 7.37 -11.88 -5.44
C GLU A 177 6.31 -10.90 -4.95
N CYS A 178 5.93 -9.97 -5.82
CA CYS A 178 4.74 -9.15 -5.63
C CYS A 178 3.49 -9.93 -6.09
N THR A 179 3.00 -10.83 -5.25
CA THR A 179 1.76 -11.55 -5.52
C THR A 179 0.54 -10.66 -5.26
N GLU A 180 -0.62 -11.05 -5.79
CA GLU A 180 -1.89 -10.40 -5.46
C GLU A 180 -2.20 -10.44 -3.95
N THR A 181 -1.70 -11.47 -3.24
CA THR A 181 -1.84 -11.54 -1.79
C THR A 181 -1.01 -10.47 -1.10
N VAL A 182 0.23 -10.24 -1.54
CA VAL A 182 1.09 -9.15 -1.04
C VAL A 182 0.48 -7.77 -1.37
N ARG A 183 -0.12 -7.60 -2.54
CA ARG A 183 -0.82 -6.35 -2.90
C ARG A 183 -2.05 -6.10 -2.03
N SER A 184 -2.89 -7.11 -1.83
CA SER A 184 -4.13 -6.97 -1.06
C SER A 184 -3.94 -7.00 0.46
N ARG A 185 -2.80 -7.50 0.94
CA ARG A 185 -2.38 -7.61 2.35
C ARG A 185 -0.86 -7.40 2.47
N PRO A 186 -0.37 -6.15 2.50
CA PRO A 186 1.06 -5.83 2.48
C PRO A 186 1.86 -6.44 3.64
N GLU A 187 1.21 -6.79 4.74
CA GLU A 187 1.81 -7.51 5.86
C GLU A 187 2.13 -8.99 5.56
N SER A 188 1.59 -9.55 4.47
CA SER A 188 1.73 -10.96 4.11
C SER A 188 3.00 -11.29 3.32
N VAL A 189 3.84 -10.30 3.03
CA VAL A 189 5.13 -10.55 2.39
C VAL A 189 5.93 -11.54 3.24
N PRO A 190 6.66 -12.49 2.63
CA PRO A 190 7.45 -13.43 3.40
C PRO A 190 8.39 -12.72 4.38
N THR A 191 8.66 -13.30 5.55
CA THR A 191 9.68 -12.72 6.44
C THR A 191 11.08 -12.82 5.83
N LEU A 192 11.28 -13.81 4.97
CA LEU A 192 12.53 -14.07 4.28
C LEU A 192 12.22 -14.49 2.84
N GLY A 193 12.86 -13.83 1.88
CA GLY A 193 12.73 -14.19 0.47
C GLY A 193 13.40 -15.52 0.14
N GLU A 194 13.06 -16.07 -1.02
CA GLU A 194 13.62 -17.34 -1.49
C GLU A 194 15.11 -17.15 -1.84
N LEU A 195 15.99 -18.04 -1.37
CA LEU A 195 17.42 -17.94 -1.70
C LEU A 195 17.62 -18.09 -3.21
N VAL A 196 18.22 -17.07 -3.83
CA VAL A 196 18.60 -17.21 -5.25
C VAL A 196 19.89 -18.01 -5.32
N ARG A 197 19.79 -19.22 -5.87
CA ARG A 197 20.99 -20.01 -6.17
C ARG A 197 21.65 -19.41 -7.40
N PRO A 198 22.97 -19.20 -7.41
CA PRO A 198 23.69 -18.84 -8.62
C PRO A 198 23.41 -19.90 -9.69
N SER A 199 22.87 -19.49 -10.84
CA SER A 199 22.82 -20.36 -12.01
C SER A 199 24.25 -20.68 -12.40
N ALA A 200 24.60 -21.98 -12.44
CA ALA A 200 25.91 -22.39 -12.94
C ALA A 200 26.12 -21.79 -14.34
N SER A 201 27.25 -21.11 -14.55
CA SER A 201 27.61 -20.61 -15.88
C SER A 201 27.60 -21.78 -16.87
N PRO A 202 27.07 -21.61 -18.09
CA PRO A 202 27.21 -22.64 -19.11
C PRO A 202 28.71 -22.89 -19.35
N SER A 203 29.16 -24.14 -19.20
CA SER A 203 30.52 -24.53 -19.55
C SER A 203 30.80 -24.13 -21.00
N PRO A 204 31.93 -23.46 -21.30
CA PRO A 204 32.34 -23.26 -22.67
C PRO A 204 32.57 -24.63 -23.33
N SER A 205 31.92 -24.86 -24.46
CA SER A 205 32.17 -26.00 -25.34
C SER A 205 33.38 -25.75 -26.23
#